data_AF-A0A444L563-F1
#
_entry.id   AF-A0A444L563-F1
#
_cell.length_a   1.000
_cell.length_b   1.000
_cell.length_c   1.000
_cell.angle_alpha   90.00
_cell.angle_beta   90.00
_cell.angle_gamma   90.00
#
_symmetry.space_group_name_H-M   'P 1'
#
loop_
_entity.id
_entity.type
_entity.pdbx_description
1 polymer ?
#
loop_
_entity_poly.entity_id
_entity_poly.type
_entity_poly.pdbx_seq_one_letter_code
_entity_poly.pdbx_strand_id
1 'polypeptide(L)'
;MGVTIHYRGVVLCNEDYISEILTQVKEMLRENNVTDIKPLDGFESDEDFERAKALVNLKPVPSWVQKGSFVYTFRPNTKQPRTPTKKKGILADLHPACESFEITFYELGGESVWQLPYTFVKTQFAPLSVHVLICEILKFVDSMITYKGGDFLVNDEGDYYYTRDLEKLKECFGKVDLLIGRIICALAMV
;
A
#
# COMPACT_ATOMS: atom_id res chain seq x y z
N MET A 1 4.28 -18.06 3.93
CA MET A 1 3.74 -16.95 3.12
C MET A 1 4.07 -15.68 3.86
N GLY A 2 4.49 -14.63 3.16
CA GLY A 2 4.68 -13.32 3.79
C GLY A 2 3.34 -12.76 4.26
N VAL A 3 3.39 -11.76 5.12
CA VAL A 3 2.24 -10.92 5.47
C VAL A 3 2.41 -9.61 4.70
N THR A 4 1.55 -9.43 3.70
CA THR A 4 1.55 -8.29 2.78
C THR A 4 0.18 -7.61 2.81
N ILE A 5 0.17 -6.28 2.73
CA ILE A 5 -1.07 -5.51 2.58
C ILE A 5 -1.07 -4.90 1.19
N HIS A 6 -2.08 -5.22 0.40
CA HIS A 6 -2.28 -4.70 -0.95
C HIS A 6 -3.44 -3.70 -0.94
N TYR A 7 -3.31 -2.57 -1.64
CA TYR A 7 -4.35 -1.56 -1.65
C TYR A 7 -4.38 -0.76 -2.96
N ARG A 8 -5.55 -0.21 -3.26
CA ARG A 8 -5.79 0.71 -4.38
C ARG A 8 -7.05 1.53 -4.13
N GLY A 9 -7.19 2.66 -4.80
CA GLY A 9 -8.39 3.48 -4.70
C GLY A 9 -8.61 4.44 -5.85
N VAL A 10 -9.81 4.98 -5.91
CA VAL A 10 -10.18 6.06 -6.81
C VAL A 10 -11.24 6.95 -6.17
N VAL A 11 -11.10 8.26 -6.32
CA VAL A 11 -12.04 9.24 -5.77
C VAL A 11 -12.15 10.45 -6.70
N LEU A 12 -13.35 11.02 -6.79
CA LEU A 12 -13.58 12.30 -7.47
C LEU A 12 -13.58 13.42 -6.41
N CYS A 13 -12.52 14.22 -6.38
CA CYS A 13 -12.39 15.30 -5.41
C CYS A 13 -11.36 16.36 -5.87
N ASN A 14 -11.40 17.53 -5.24
CA ASN A 14 -10.37 18.54 -5.47
C ASN A 14 -9.03 18.13 -4.80
N GLU A 15 -7.98 18.86 -5.16
CA GLU A 15 -6.63 18.66 -4.64
C GLU A 15 -6.52 18.94 -3.13
N ASP A 16 -7.31 19.88 -2.61
CA ASP A 16 -7.32 20.22 -1.19
C ASP A 16 -7.75 19.03 -0.34
N TYR A 17 -8.75 18.26 -0.80
CA TYR A 17 -9.21 17.06 -0.11
C TYR A 17 -8.15 15.96 -0.07
N ILE A 18 -7.38 15.78 -1.16
CA ILE A 18 -6.23 14.87 -1.16
C ILE A 18 -5.16 15.34 -0.18
N SER A 19 -4.92 16.65 -0.13
CA SER A 19 -3.96 17.25 0.79
C SER A 19 -4.40 17.09 2.25
N GLU A 20 -5.70 17.14 2.54
CA GLU A 20 -6.29 16.86 3.85
C GLU A 20 -6.06 15.39 4.27
N ILE A 21 -6.35 14.44 3.39
CA ILE A 21 -6.09 13.01 3.64
C ILE A 21 -4.61 12.80 3.99
N LEU A 22 -3.69 13.31 3.15
CA LEU A 22 -2.26 13.14 3.36
C LEU A 22 -1.77 13.84 4.63
N THR A 23 -2.34 14.98 4.98
CA THR A 23 -2.03 15.68 6.24
C THR A 23 -2.40 14.82 7.44
N GLN A 24 -3.61 14.24 7.46
CA GLN A 24 -4.04 13.39 8.57
C GLN A 24 -3.23 12.09 8.64
N VAL A 25 -2.90 11.47 7.50
CA VAL A 25 -2.01 10.30 7.45
C VAL A 25 -0.63 10.65 8.05
N LYS A 26 -0.08 11.82 7.72
CA LYS A 26 1.19 12.30 8.28
C LYS A 26 1.12 12.47 9.79
N GLU A 27 0.02 12.98 10.33
CA GLU A 27 -0.17 13.08 11.78
C GLU A 27 -0.28 11.70 12.45
N MET A 28 -1.05 10.77 11.87
CA MET A 28 -1.12 9.39 12.38
C MET A 28 0.26 8.72 12.43
N LEU A 29 1.10 8.94 11.41
CA LEU A 29 2.48 8.46 11.38
C LEU A 29 3.33 9.09 12.51
N ARG A 30 3.22 10.41 12.71
CA ARG A 30 3.94 11.15 13.76
C ARG A 30 3.52 10.72 15.17
N GLU A 31 2.23 10.53 15.41
CA GLU A 31 1.69 10.02 16.68
C GLU A 31 2.24 8.63 17.03
N ASN A 32 2.67 7.88 16.03
CA ASN A 32 3.30 6.57 16.17
C ASN A 32 4.84 6.62 16.07
N ASN A 33 5.45 7.79 16.29
CA ASN A 33 6.90 8.03 16.30
C ASN A 33 7.62 7.74 14.97
N VAL A 34 6.91 7.77 13.83
CA VAL A 34 7.53 7.70 12.51
C VAL A 34 8.04 9.09 12.15
N THR A 35 9.36 9.24 12.07
CA THR A 35 10.00 10.54 11.80
C THR A 35 10.43 10.70 10.34
N ASP A 36 10.74 9.59 9.67
CA ASP A 36 11.19 9.61 8.27
C ASP A 36 9.98 9.56 7.33
N ILE A 37 9.41 10.74 7.09
CA ILE A 37 8.23 10.93 6.25
C ILE A 37 8.60 11.88 5.10
N LYS A 38 8.73 11.33 3.89
CA LYS A 38 8.99 12.09 2.67
C LYS A 38 7.66 12.42 1.98
N PRO A 39 7.29 13.72 1.84
CA PRO A 39 6.19 14.10 0.97
C PRO A 39 6.58 13.88 -0.50
N LEU A 40 5.62 13.42 -1.29
CA LEU A 40 5.74 13.24 -2.73
C LEU A 40 4.79 14.23 -3.40
N ASP A 41 5.29 15.36 -3.89
CA ASP A 41 4.45 16.40 -4.54
C ASP A 41 5.04 16.78 -5.90
N GLY A 42 4.25 16.58 -6.94
CA GLY A 42 4.70 16.70 -8.34
C GLY A 42 5.59 15.55 -8.80
N PHE A 43 6.02 15.62 -10.06
CA PHE A 43 6.92 14.64 -10.67
C PHE A 43 8.36 15.12 -10.54
N GLU A 44 9.24 14.28 -9.97
CA GLU A 44 10.65 14.65 -9.74
C GLU A 44 11.50 14.55 -11.03
N SER A 45 11.05 13.77 -12.02
CA SER A 45 11.74 13.56 -13.29
C SER A 45 10.79 13.01 -14.38
N ASP A 46 11.26 12.97 -15.63
CA ASP A 46 10.55 12.31 -16.74
C ASP A 46 10.36 10.80 -16.49
N GLU A 47 11.33 10.16 -15.82
CA GLU A 47 11.23 8.75 -15.45
C GLU A 47 10.16 8.52 -14.38
N ASP A 48 10.05 9.41 -13.39
CA ASP A 48 8.97 9.37 -12.39
C ASP A 48 7.61 9.58 -13.04
N PHE A 49 7.51 10.49 -14.02
CA PHE A 49 6.30 10.71 -14.80
C PHE A 49 5.90 9.48 -15.62
N GLU A 50 6.83 8.86 -16.35
CA GLU A 50 6.53 7.65 -17.13
C GLU A 50 6.20 6.45 -16.23
N ARG A 51 6.83 6.34 -15.05
CA ARG A 51 6.44 5.37 -14.02
C ARG A 51 5.02 5.61 -13.54
N ALA A 52 4.66 6.85 -13.20
CA ALA A 52 3.31 7.21 -12.79
C ALA A 52 2.27 6.85 -13.86
N LYS A 53 2.58 7.17 -15.12
CA LYS A 53 1.73 6.85 -16.27
C LYS A 53 1.56 5.35 -16.47
N ALA A 54 2.61 4.55 -16.27
CA ALA A 54 2.49 3.10 -16.28
C ALA A 54 1.59 2.61 -15.13
N LEU A 55 1.80 3.08 -13.91
CA LEU A 55 1.05 2.66 -12.72
C LEU A 55 -0.45 2.95 -12.84
N VAL A 56 -0.85 4.14 -13.32
CA VAL A 56 -2.28 4.48 -13.42
C VAL A 56 -3.01 3.71 -14.52
N ASN A 57 -2.28 3.25 -15.53
CA ASN A 57 -2.82 2.54 -16.69
C ASN A 57 -2.69 1.01 -16.60
N LEU A 58 -2.06 0.48 -15.55
CA LEU A 58 -1.90 -0.95 -15.34
C LEU A 58 -2.77 -1.43 -14.18
N LYS A 59 -3.45 -2.55 -14.39
CA LYS A 59 -4.20 -3.28 -13.36
C LYS A 59 -3.53 -4.63 -13.10
N PRO A 60 -3.29 -5.01 -11.84
CA PRO A 60 -2.85 -6.36 -11.53
C PRO A 60 -3.99 -7.35 -11.85
N VAL A 61 -3.66 -8.38 -12.61
CA VAL A 61 -4.56 -9.49 -12.94
C VAL A 61 -3.92 -10.77 -12.40
N PRO A 62 -4.61 -11.54 -11.53
CA PRO A 62 -4.10 -12.84 -11.08
C PRO A 62 -3.83 -13.72 -12.30
N SER A 63 -2.59 -14.21 -12.44
CA SER A 63 -2.17 -15.00 -13.59
C SER A 63 -2.04 -16.48 -13.27
N TRP A 64 -1.52 -16.85 -12.09
CA TRP A 64 -1.54 -18.22 -11.56
C TRP A 64 -1.26 -18.26 -10.04
N VAL A 65 -1.48 -19.41 -9.41
CA VAL A 65 -1.19 -19.65 -7.99
C VAL A 65 0.12 -20.43 -7.86
N GLN A 66 1.08 -19.90 -7.10
CA GLN A 66 2.32 -20.61 -6.77
C GLN A 66 2.44 -20.77 -5.26
N LYS A 67 2.44 -22.02 -4.78
CA LYS A 67 2.54 -22.37 -3.35
C LYS A 67 1.51 -21.62 -2.48
N GLY A 68 0.30 -21.44 -3.01
CA GLY A 68 -0.82 -20.76 -2.36
C GLY A 68 -0.84 -19.23 -2.50
N SER A 69 0.21 -18.60 -3.04
CA SER A 69 0.24 -17.15 -3.28
C SER A 69 -0.14 -16.85 -4.73
N PHE A 70 -0.90 -15.77 -4.95
CA PHE A 70 -1.23 -15.30 -6.30
C PHE A 70 -0.02 -14.60 -6.93
N VAL A 71 0.32 -14.99 -8.16
CA VAL A 71 1.19 -14.20 -9.03
C VAL A 71 0.32 -13.27 -9.86
N TYR A 72 0.67 -11.99 -9.92
CA TYR A 72 -0.06 -10.98 -10.68
C TYR A 72 0.69 -10.61 -11.95
N THR A 73 -0.01 -10.62 -13.09
CA THR A 73 0.45 -9.97 -14.32
C THR A 73 -0.25 -8.63 -14.46
N PHE A 74 0.50 -7.58 -14.72
CA PHE A 74 -0.06 -6.25 -14.97
C PHE A 74 -0.58 -6.16 -16.40
N ARG A 75 -1.87 -5.81 -16.55
CA ARG A 75 -2.52 -5.62 -17.85
C ARG A 75 -3.03 -4.19 -17.99
N PRO A 76 -3.19 -3.67 -19.22
CA PRO A 76 -3.83 -2.37 -19.43
C PRO A 76 -5.19 -2.30 -18.73
N ASN A 77 -5.39 -1.27 -17.93
CA ASN A 77 -6.61 -1.03 -17.16
C ASN A 77 -7.73 -0.44 -18.03
N THR A 78 -7.37 0.29 -19.08
CA THR A 78 -8.29 1.00 -19.98
C THR A 78 -7.92 0.76 -21.43
N LYS A 79 -8.91 0.87 -22.33
CA LYS A 79 -8.67 0.84 -23.80
C LYS A 79 -7.89 2.06 -24.27
N GLN A 80 -8.02 3.19 -23.56
CA GLN A 80 -7.31 4.44 -23.82
C GLN A 80 -6.49 4.81 -22.58
N PRO A 81 -5.16 4.95 -22.69
CA PRO A 81 -4.32 5.37 -21.59
C PRO A 81 -4.74 6.74 -21.06
N ARG A 82 -4.79 6.88 -19.74
CA ARG A 82 -4.96 8.16 -19.05
C ARG A 82 -3.60 8.76 -18.73
N THR A 83 -3.51 10.08 -18.78
CA THR A 83 -2.28 10.79 -18.43
C THR A 83 -2.41 11.31 -17.00
N PRO A 84 -1.48 10.98 -16.10
CA PRO A 84 -1.41 11.61 -14.80
C PRO A 84 -1.00 13.07 -14.99
N THR A 85 -1.66 13.98 -14.30
CA THR A 85 -1.47 15.43 -14.42
C THR A 85 -0.89 16.03 -13.16
N LYS A 86 -1.19 15.44 -12.01
CA LYS A 86 -0.60 15.75 -10.71
C LYS A 86 -0.27 14.47 -9.96
N LYS A 87 0.65 14.58 -9.01
CA LYS A 87 1.07 13.51 -8.09
C LYS A 87 1.13 14.10 -6.69
N LYS A 88 0.45 13.47 -5.74
CA LYS A 88 0.50 13.81 -4.31
C LYS A 88 0.56 12.54 -3.47
N GLY A 89 1.50 12.45 -2.55
CA GLY A 89 1.64 11.26 -1.73
C GLY A 89 2.59 11.41 -0.56
N ILE A 90 2.78 10.31 0.14
CA ILE A 90 3.71 10.16 1.26
C ILE A 90 4.45 8.84 1.08
N LEU A 91 5.76 8.88 1.29
CA LEU A 91 6.61 7.72 1.50
C LEU A 91 7.13 7.77 2.94
N ALA A 92 7.02 6.66 3.69
CA ALA A 92 7.47 6.60 5.07
C ALA A 92 8.15 5.27 5.40
N ASP A 93 9.29 5.34 6.08
CA ASP A 93 10.00 4.17 6.58
C ASP A 93 9.55 3.86 8.01
N LEU A 94 8.64 2.90 8.15
CA LEU A 94 8.00 2.58 9.42
C LEU A 94 8.91 1.77 10.36
N HIS A 95 9.73 0.88 9.80
CA HIS A 95 10.64 0.00 10.53
C HIS A 95 11.70 -0.58 9.57
N PRO A 96 12.96 -0.79 9.99
CA PRO A 96 14.01 -1.35 9.13
C PRO A 96 13.72 -2.73 8.53
N ALA A 97 12.79 -3.47 9.14
CA ALA A 97 12.34 -4.80 8.69
C ALA A 97 10.98 -4.78 7.97
N CYS A 98 10.47 -3.60 7.64
CA CYS A 98 9.29 -3.37 6.81
C CYS A 98 9.73 -2.76 5.47
N GLU A 99 9.05 -3.08 4.38
CA GLU A 99 9.17 -2.24 3.17
C GLU A 99 8.62 -0.84 3.46
N SER A 100 9.13 0.18 2.77
CA SER A 100 8.61 1.54 2.89
C SER A 100 7.12 1.59 2.57
N PHE A 101 6.36 2.29 3.40
CA PHE A 101 4.95 2.50 3.18
C PHE A 101 4.75 3.70 2.25
N GLU A 102 4.10 3.51 1.10
CA GLU A 102 3.85 4.56 0.12
C GLU A 102 2.36 4.72 -0.17
N ILE A 103 1.80 5.90 0.10
CA ILE A 103 0.45 6.27 -0.35
C ILE A 103 0.53 7.43 -1.32
N THR A 104 0.30 7.16 -2.61
CA THR A 104 0.40 8.16 -3.68
C THR A 104 -0.87 8.21 -4.53
N PHE A 105 -1.42 9.40 -4.66
CA PHE A 105 -2.56 9.75 -5.51
C PHE A 105 -2.08 10.47 -6.77
N TYR A 106 -2.70 10.14 -7.90
CA TYR A 106 -2.46 10.77 -9.18
C TYR A 106 -3.75 11.36 -9.74
N GLU A 107 -3.75 12.63 -10.09
CA GLU A 107 -4.88 13.26 -10.79
C GLU A 107 -4.86 12.84 -12.26
N LEU A 108 -5.97 12.34 -12.78
CA LEU A 108 -6.08 11.85 -14.14
C LEU A 108 -6.79 12.88 -15.02
N GLY A 109 -6.16 13.24 -16.14
CA GLY A 109 -6.78 14.07 -17.19
C GLY A 109 -7.16 15.50 -16.78
N GLY A 110 -6.76 15.97 -15.59
CA GLY A 110 -7.18 17.26 -15.05
C GLY A 110 -8.66 17.32 -14.65
N GLU A 111 -9.31 16.17 -14.46
CA GLU A 111 -10.75 16.06 -14.20
C GLU A 111 -11.08 15.91 -12.71
N SER A 112 -10.15 16.23 -11.80
CA SER A 112 -10.32 15.99 -10.36
C SER A 112 -10.60 14.52 -9.99
N VAL A 113 -10.27 13.60 -10.89
CA VAL A 113 -10.29 12.15 -10.64
C VAL A 113 -8.91 11.76 -10.11
N TRP A 114 -8.84 11.43 -8.83
CA TRP A 114 -7.62 10.99 -8.17
C TRP A 114 -7.60 9.49 -8.03
N GLN A 115 -6.55 8.86 -8.57
CA GLN A 115 -6.34 7.42 -8.49
C GLN A 115 -5.13 7.13 -7.60
N LEU A 116 -5.34 6.23 -6.65
CA LEU A 116 -4.30 5.55 -5.90
C LEU A 116 -4.08 4.18 -6.60
N PRO A 117 -3.02 4.03 -7.41
CA PRO A 117 -2.79 2.82 -8.18
C PRO A 117 -2.53 1.64 -7.25
N TYR A 118 -2.55 0.43 -7.80
CA TYR A 118 -2.25 -0.74 -6.99
C TYR A 118 -0.83 -0.67 -6.42
N THR A 119 -0.77 -0.67 -5.09
CA THR A 119 0.45 -0.68 -4.29
C THR A 119 0.35 -1.80 -3.26
N PHE A 120 1.49 -2.22 -2.73
CA PHE A 120 1.55 -3.16 -1.62
C PHE A 120 2.72 -2.83 -0.71
N VAL A 121 2.66 -3.32 0.54
CA VAL A 121 3.75 -3.22 1.52
C VAL A 121 3.88 -4.55 2.24
N LYS A 122 5.11 -5.10 2.26
CA LYS A 122 5.41 -6.31 3.03
C LYS A 122 5.83 -5.95 4.45
N THR A 123 5.17 -6.57 5.43
CA THR A 123 5.39 -6.30 6.85
C THR A 123 5.92 -7.52 7.61
N GLN A 124 6.16 -8.64 6.92
CA GLN A 124 6.38 -9.97 7.51
C GLN A 124 7.59 -10.12 8.44
N PHE A 125 8.52 -9.17 8.46
CA PHE A 125 9.70 -9.18 9.35
C PHE A 125 9.67 -8.02 10.37
N ALA A 126 8.66 -7.15 10.31
CA ALA A 126 8.49 -6.05 11.24
C ALA A 126 7.66 -6.48 12.46
N PRO A 127 7.69 -5.72 13.56
CA PRO A 127 6.75 -5.92 14.67
C PRO A 127 5.29 -5.85 14.20
N LEU A 128 4.41 -6.63 14.82
CA LEU A 128 2.97 -6.65 14.54
C LEU A 128 2.33 -5.26 14.57
N SER A 129 2.79 -4.39 15.46
CA SER A 129 2.32 -3.02 15.58
C SER A 129 2.48 -2.20 14.30
N VAL A 130 3.50 -2.48 13.48
CA VAL A 130 3.71 -1.81 12.18
C VAL A 130 2.61 -2.19 11.20
N HIS A 131 2.27 -3.48 11.13
CA HIS A 131 1.18 -3.96 10.28
C HIS A 131 -0.17 -3.36 10.71
N VAL A 132 -0.44 -3.37 12.02
CA VAL A 132 -1.63 -2.75 12.60
C VAL A 132 -1.71 -1.26 12.24
N LEU A 133 -0.61 -0.51 12.40
CA LEU A 133 -0.55 0.91 12.05
C LEU A 133 -0.92 1.16 10.59
N ILE A 134 -0.35 0.39 9.66
CA ILE A 134 -0.68 0.50 8.23
C ILE A 134 -2.17 0.23 8.01
N CYS A 135 -2.74 -0.81 8.61
CA CYS A 135 -4.17 -1.11 8.50
C CYS A 135 -5.05 0.02 9.04
N GLU A 136 -4.70 0.66 10.16
CA GLU A 136 -5.46 1.79 10.69
C GLU A 136 -5.37 3.02 9.79
N ILE A 137 -4.19 3.33 9.24
CA ILE A 137 -4.01 4.38 8.24
C ILE A 137 -4.88 4.11 7.01
N LEU A 138 -4.85 2.88 6.48
CA LEU A 138 -5.64 2.50 5.31
C LEU A 138 -7.14 2.55 5.57
N LYS A 139 -7.61 2.22 6.79
CA LYS A 139 -9.02 2.38 7.18
C LYS A 139 -9.45 3.84 7.21
N PHE A 140 -8.59 4.73 7.70
CA PHE A 140 -8.86 6.15 7.64
C PHE A 140 -8.99 6.62 6.18
N VAL A 141 -8.03 6.24 5.33
CA VAL A 141 -8.04 6.59 3.90
C VAL A 141 -9.29 6.04 3.19
N ASP A 142 -9.64 4.78 3.44
CA ASP A 142 -10.87 4.14 2.95
C ASP A 142 -12.11 4.96 3.33
N SER A 143 -12.22 5.35 4.61
CA SER A 143 -13.35 6.17 5.08
C SER A 143 -13.44 7.52 4.36
N MET A 144 -12.32 8.17 4.10
CA MET A 144 -12.27 9.46 3.40
C MET A 144 -12.62 9.32 1.92
N ILE A 145 -12.17 8.24 1.26
CA ILE A 145 -12.46 7.98 -0.15
C ILE A 145 -13.93 7.60 -0.33
N THR A 146 -14.45 6.68 0.48
CA THR A 146 -15.84 6.20 0.40
C THR A 146 -16.83 7.27 0.82
N TYR A 147 -16.49 8.17 1.75
CA TYR A 147 -17.31 9.33 2.09
C TYR A 147 -17.61 10.25 0.88
N LYS A 148 -16.68 10.34 -0.08
CA LYS A 148 -16.86 11.08 -1.34
C LYS A 148 -17.48 10.23 -2.47
N GLY A 149 -17.96 9.03 -2.17
CA GLY A 149 -18.49 8.09 -3.16
C GLY A 149 -17.41 7.45 -4.04
N GLY A 150 -16.14 7.50 -3.61
CA GLY A 150 -15.04 6.77 -4.24
C GLY A 150 -15.05 5.28 -3.89
N ASP A 151 -14.11 4.55 -4.48
CA ASP A 151 -13.88 3.13 -4.22
C ASP A 151 -12.47 2.92 -3.67
N PHE A 152 -12.35 2.11 -2.63
CA PHE A 152 -11.07 1.73 -2.02
C PHE A 152 -11.09 0.24 -1.71
N LEU A 153 -10.03 -0.45 -2.13
CA LEU A 153 -9.92 -1.89 -1.95
C LEU A 153 -8.63 -2.19 -1.20
N VAL A 154 -8.76 -2.94 -0.11
CA VAL A 154 -7.64 -3.51 0.65
C VAL A 154 -7.73 -5.02 0.62
N ASN A 155 -6.62 -5.68 0.33
CA ASN A 155 -6.43 -7.11 0.53
C ASN A 155 -5.25 -7.31 1.47
N ASP A 156 -5.55 -7.68 2.70
CA ASP A 156 -4.60 -7.91 3.78
C ASP A 156 -4.40 -9.42 3.98
N GLU A 157 -3.20 -9.93 3.69
CA GLU A 157 -2.86 -11.35 3.87
C GLU A 157 -2.84 -11.78 5.36
N GLY A 158 -2.75 -10.83 6.29
CA GLY A 158 -2.90 -11.04 7.73
C GLY A 158 -4.35 -11.10 8.21
N ASP A 159 -5.31 -10.71 7.36
CA ASP A 159 -6.75 -10.61 7.63
C ASP A 159 -7.13 -9.69 8.81
N TYR A 160 -6.20 -8.87 9.31
CA TYR A 160 -6.44 -7.94 10.40
C TYR A 160 -7.30 -6.75 9.96
N TYR A 161 -7.13 -6.27 8.72
CA TYR A 161 -7.87 -5.12 8.19
C TYR A 161 -9.39 -5.26 8.41
N TYR A 162 -9.98 -6.39 8.02
CA TYR A 162 -11.43 -6.59 8.17
C TYR A 162 -11.84 -7.14 9.55
N THR A 163 -11.02 -8.00 10.15
CA THR A 163 -11.43 -8.72 11.37
C THR A 163 -11.05 -8.01 12.68
N ARG A 164 -10.00 -7.18 12.66
CA ARG A 164 -9.31 -6.67 13.86
C ARG A 164 -8.83 -7.78 14.83
N ASP A 165 -8.66 -9.02 14.34
CA ASP A 165 -8.22 -10.15 15.15
C ASP A 165 -6.69 -10.16 15.28
N LEU A 166 -6.20 -9.67 16.43
CA LEU A 166 -4.77 -9.64 16.73
C LEU A 166 -4.17 -11.03 16.96
N GLU A 167 -4.94 -12.00 17.44
CA GLU A 167 -4.44 -13.35 17.68
C GLU A 167 -4.22 -14.08 16.35
N LYS A 168 -5.18 -13.96 15.43
CA LYS A 168 -5.01 -14.45 14.06
C LYS A 168 -3.81 -13.82 13.36
N LEU A 169 -3.62 -12.50 13.52
CA LEU A 169 -2.47 -11.81 12.95
C LEU A 169 -1.15 -12.34 13.56
N LYS A 170 -1.08 -12.52 14.89
CA LYS A 170 0.06 -13.12 15.58
C LYS A 170 0.39 -14.50 15.05
N GLU A 171 -0.60 -15.36 14.82
CA GLU A 171 -0.40 -16.68 14.25
C GLU A 171 0.19 -16.62 12.83
N CYS A 172 -0.25 -15.66 12.01
CA CYS A 172 0.31 -15.44 10.68
C CYS A 172 1.80 -15.06 10.72
N PHE A 173 2.19 -14.17 11.64
CA PHE A 173 3.60 -13.81 11.84
C PHE A 173 4.41 -14.97 12.43
N GLY A 174 3.90 -15.68 13.44
CA GLY A 174 4.60 -16.81 14.06
C GLY A 174 4.89 -17.98 13.12
N LYS A 175 4.04 -18.19 12.09
CA LYS A 175 4.31 -19.17 11.01
C LYS A 175 5.55 -18.80 10.20
N VAL A 176 5.86 -17.51 10.04
CA VAL A 176 7.04 -17.03 9.32
C VAL A 176 8.30 -17.31 10.14
N ASP A 177 8.30 -16.98 11.43
CA ASP A 177 9.44 -17.20 12.32
C ASP A 177 9.82 -18.68 12.43
N LEU A 178 8.82 -19.58 12.53
CA LEU A 178 9.05 -21.03 12.57
C LEU A 178 9.71 -21.56 11.28
N LEU A 179 9.35 -21.01 10.12
CA LEU A 179 9.96 -21.40 8.85
C LEU A 179 11.42 -20.92 8.75
N ILE A 180 11.70 -19.70 9.20
CA ILE A 180 13.07 -19.15 9.24
C ILE A 180 13.93 -19.97 10.19
N GLY A 181 13.45 -20.25 11.41
CA GLY A 181 14.18 -21.04 12.40
C GLY A 181 14.56 -22.43 11.87
N ARG A 182 13.66 -23.11 11.16
CA ARG A 182 13.95 -24.41 10.54
C ARG A 182 15.04 -24.33 9.46
N ILE A 183 15.06 -23.26 8.67
CA ILE A 183 16.10 -23.07 7.64
C ILE A 183 17.46 -22.79 8.30
N ILE A 184 17.50 -21.94 9.33
CA ILE A 184 18.74 -21.64 10.07
C ILE A 184 19.30 -22.91 10.71
N CYS A 185 18.47 -23.72 11.37
CA CYS A 185 18.91 -25.00 11.94
C CYS A 185 19.44 -25.95 10.86
N ALA A 186 18.80 -26.05 9.69
CA ALA A 186 19.26 -26.91 8.61
C ALA A 186 20.60 -26.45 8.01
N LEU A 187 20.82 -25.14 7.89
CA LEU A 187 22.08 -24.57 7.39
C LEU A 187 23.22 -24.68 8.40
N ALA A 188 22.92 -24.69 9.70
CA ALA A 188 23.92 -24.89 10.75
C ALA A 188 24.37 -26.36 10.91
N MET A 189 23.72 -27.30 10.22
CA MET A 189 24.02 -28.74 10.23
C MET A 189 24.79 -29.21 8.98
N VAL A 190 25.21 -28.28 8.10
CA VAL A 190 26.05 -28.53 6.91
C VAL A 190 27.41 -27.90 7.13
#